data_AF-A0A6B8QXD0-F1
#
_entry.id   AF-A0A6B8QXD0-F1
#
_cell.length_a   1.000
_cell.length_b   1.000
_cell.length_c   1.000
_cell.angle_alpha   90.00
_cell.angle_beta   90.00
_cell.angle_gamma   90.00
#
_symmetry.space_group_name_H-M   'P 1'
#
loop_
_entity.id
_entity.type
_entity.pdbx_description
1 polymer ?
#
loop_
_entity_poly.entity_id
_entity_poly.type
_entity_poly.pdbx_seq_one_letter_code
_entity_poly.pdbx_strand_id
1 'polypeptide(L)'
;MPKLPHIQKPCRDCPFRKDTLKGWLGKQRMVEILAAESFVCHKKTDMQCAGHMLLKGGENAFVQLAGRLNIPLDLSGADLVFDTETACITHHAN
;
A
#
# COMPACT_ATOMS: atom_id res chain seq x y z
N MET A 1 23.29 7.08 0.42
CA MET A 1 22.68 5.74 0.29
C MET A 1 22.06 5.61 -1.08
N PRO A 2 22.11 4.44 -1.73
CA PRO A 2 21.37 4.20 -2.96
C PRO A 2 19.87 4.38 -2.70
N LYS A 3 19.16 4.88 -3.72
CA LYS A 3 17.72 5.11 -3.65
C LYS A 3 17.01 3.75 -3.57
N LEU A 4 16.23 3.55 -2.51
CA LEU A 4 15.45 2.34 -2.33
C LEU A 4 14.27 2.30 -3.33
N PRO A 5 13.86 1.12 -3.79
CA PRO A 5 12.85 0.98 -4.83
C PRO A 5 11.43 1.10 -4.25
N HIS A 6 11.07 2.26 -3.68
CA HIS A 6 9.72 2.48 -3.13
C HIS A 6 9.19 3.89 -3.35
N ILE A 7 7.87 4.01 -3.42
CA ILE A 7 7.19 5.31 -3.42
C ILE A 7 7.02 5.78 -1.98
N GLN A 8 7.30 7.06 -1.70
CA GLN A 8 7.18 7.65 -0.35
C GLN A 8 5.74 8.01 0.05
N LYS A 9 4.84 8.23 -0.91
CA LYS A 9 3.45 8.66 -0.66
C LYS A 9 2.46 7.96 -1.60
N PRO A 10 1.27 7.55 -1.14
CA PRO A 10 0.23 7.01 -2.01
C PRO A 10 -0.06 7.93 -3.21
N CYS A 11 -0.13 7.36 -4.41
CA CYS A 11 -0.50 8.10 -5.61
C CYS A 11 -1.94 8.63 -5.53
N ARG A 12 -2.28 9.62 -6.36
CA ARG A 12 -3.63 10.25 -6.38
C ARG A 12 -4.74 9.23 -6.62
N ASP A 13 -4.47 8.25 -7.48
CA ASP A 13 -5.36 7.18 -7.94
C ASP A 13 -5.07 5.84 -7.23
N CYS A 14 -4.50 5.90 -6.01
CA CYS A 14 -4.17 4.70 -5.26
C CYS A 14 -5.43 3.96 -4.78
N PRO A 15 -5.53 2.63 -4.99
CA PRO A 15 -6.67 1.85 -4.51
C PRO A 15 -6.74 1.77 -2.98
N PHE A 16 -5.63 2.05 -2.28
CA PHE A 16 -5.56 2.02 -0.82
C PHE A 16 -5.97 3.35 -0.17
N ARG A 17 -6.29 4.41 -0.94
CA ARG A 17 -6.72 5.67 -0.36
C ARG A 17 -8.20 5.67 0.02
N LYS A 18 -8.54 6.33 1.14
CA LYS A 18 -9.92 6.53 1.61
C LYS A 18 -10.78 7.33 0.62
N ASP A 19 -10.16 8.18 -0.19
CA ASP A 19 -10.82 9.03 -1.19
C ASP A 19 -10.85 8.41 -2.61
N THR A 20 -10.47 7.13 -2.75
CA THR A 20 -10.60 6.41 -4.03
C THR A 20 -12.08 6.15 -4.36
N LEU A 21 -12.38 5.91 -5.63
CA LEU A 21 -13.75 5.62 -6.07
C LEU A 21 -14.31 4.40 -5.30
N LYS A 22 -15.59 4.41 -4.91
CA LYS A 22 -16.16 3.25 -4.20
C LYS A 22 -16.41 2.10 -5.18
N GLY A 23 -15.94 0.90 -4.85
CA GLY A 23 -16.22 -0.32 -5.60
C GLY A 23 -15.54 -0.47 -6.96
N TRP A 24 -14.65 0.44 -7.38
CA TRP A 24 -14.10 0.40 -8.76
C TRP A 24 -13.20 -0.80 -9.02
N LEU A 25 -12.52 -1.32 -7.99
CA LEU A 25 -11.61 -2.44 -8.14
C LEU A 25 -12.30 -3.80 -7.95
N GLY A 26 -13.35 -3.84 -7.12
CA GLY A 26 -14.05 -5.06 -6.74
C GLY A 26 -13.44 -5.77 -5.53
N LYS A 27 -14.30 -6.41 -4.73
CA LYS A 27 -13.94 -7.12 -3.49
C LYS A 27 -12.83 -8.14 -3.71
N GLN A 28 -13.04 -9.04 -4.67
CA GLN A 28 -12.17 -10.19 -4.91
C GLN A 28 -10.76 -9.74 -5.25
N ARG A 29 -10.65 -8.75 -6.14
CA ARG A 29 -9.35 -8.21 -6.54
C ARG A 29 -8.64 -7.52 -5.37
N MET A 30 -9.36 -6.79 -4.53
CA MET A 30 -8.77 -6.17 -3.35
C MET A 30 -8.26 -7.21 -2.34
N VAL A 31 -9.01 -8.29 -2.11
CA VAL A 31 -8.59 -9.41 -1.25
C VAL A 31 -7.31 -10.06 -1.78
N GLU A 32 -7.24 -10.34 -3.08
CA GLU A 32 -6.03 -10.91 -3.71
C GLU A 32 -4.80 -10.02 -3.51
N ILE A 33 -4.97 -8.71 -3.66
CA ILE A 33 -3.89 -7.74 -3.50
C ILE A 33 -3.40 -7.69 -2.05
N LEU A 34 -4.31 -7.68 -1.07
CA LEU A 34 -3.98 -7.61 0.36
C LEU A 34 -3.38 -8.92 0.92
N ALA A 35 -3.65 -10.04 0.25
CA ALA A 35 -3.01 -11.32 0.57
C ALA A 35 -1.52 -11.37 0.19
N ALA A 36 -1.05 -10.45 -0.67
CA ALA A 36 0.35 -10.38 -1.04
C ALA A 36 1.21 -9.79 0.09
N GLU A 37 2.38 -10.37 0.34
CA GLU A 37 3.33 -9.84 1.34
C GLU A 37 3.94 -8.49 0.93
N SER A 38 3.98 -8.23 -0.39
CA SER A 38 4.42 -6.96 -0.97
C SER A 38 3.65 -6.66 -2.24
N PHE A 39 3.60 -5.39 -2.63
CA PHE A 39 2.89 -4.98 -3.83
C PHE A 39 3.63 -3.87 -4.55
N VAL A 40 3.77 -4.02 -5.86
CA VAL A 40 4.38 -3.05 -6.76
C VAL A 40 3.42 -1.88 -7.00
N CYS A 41 3.95 -0.67 -7.14
CA CYS A 41 3.14 0.49 -7.47
C CYS A 41 2.54 0.35 -8.87
N HIS A 42 1.21 0.50 -8.99
CA HIS A 42 0.50 0.39 -10.26
C HIS A 42 0.88 1.49 -11.27
N LYS A 43 1.54 2.56 -10.81
CA LYS A 43 2.00 3.69 -11.64
C LYS A 43 3.50 3.64 -11.96
N LYS A 44 4.31 3.05 -11.08
CA LYS A 44 5.77 2.89 -11.23
C LYS A 44 6.13 1.45 -10.91
N THR A 45 6.12 0.61 -11.94
CA THR A 45 6.18 -0.85 -11.80
C THR A 45 7.55 -1.38 -11.36
N ASP A 46 8.54 -0.50 -11.27
CA ASP A 46 9.87 -0.72 -10.71
C ASP A 46 9.96 -0.39 -9.21
N MET A 47 8.88 0.08 -8.59
CA MET A 47 8.86 0.61 -7.22
C MET A 47 7.79 -0.07 -6.35
N GLN A 48 8.06 -0.22 -5.05
CA GLN A 48 7.11 -0.69 -4.04
C GLN A 48 6.01 0.34 -3.74
N CYS A 49 4.80 -0.15 -3.49
CA CYS A 49 3.61 0.67 -3.30
C CYS A 49 3.50 1.26 -1.89
N ALA A 50 3.51 2.59 -1.79
CA ALA A 50 3.33 3.32 -0.54
C ALA A 50 2.02 2.97 0.19
N GLY A 51 0.90 2.88 -0.54
CA GLY A 51 -0.40 2.59 0.05
C GLY A 51 -0.46 1.21 0.69
N HIS A 52 0.12 0.20 0.03
CA HIS A 52 0.19 -1.15 0.57
C HIS A 52 1.12 -1.23 1.79
N MET A 53 2.30 -0.58 1.72
CA MET A 53 3.24 -0.51 2.85
C MET A 53 2.64 0.19 4.07
N LEU A 54 1.90 1.29 3.87
CA LEU A 54 1.25 2.03 4.95
C LEU A 54 0.11 1.23 5.59
N LEU A 55 -0.71 0.56 4.77
CA LEU A 55 -1.84 -0.23 5.26
C LEU A 55 -1.39 -1.47 6.02
N LYS A 56 -0.41 -2.22 5.49
CA LYS A 56 0.07 -3.47 6.12
C LYS A 56 1.13 -3.26 7.18
N GLY A 57 1.81 -2.10 7.20
CA GLY A 57 2.87 -1.80 8.16
C GLY A 57 3.92 -2.91 8.21
N GLY A 58 4.19 -3.44 9.41
CA GLY A 58 5.17 -4.50 9.63
C GLY A 58 4.83 -5.87 9.01
N GLU A 59 3.60 -6.08 8.54
CA GLU A 59 3.22 -7.27 7.77
C GLU A 59 3.66 -7.19 6.31
N ASN A 60 4.00 -6.00 5.82
CA ASN A 60 4.59 -5.85 4.50
C ASN A 60 6.05 -6.29 4.52
N ALA A 61 6.43 -7.26 3.67
CA ALA A 61 7.78 -7.82 3.64
C ALA A 61 8.88 -6.75 3.41
N PHE A 62 8.60 -5.71 2.61
CA PHE A 62 9.56 -4.64 2.35
C PHE A 62 9.76 -3.74 3.58
N VAL A 63 8.66 -3.36 4.25
CA VAL A 63 8.72 -2.61 5.52
C VAL A 63 9.42 -3.43 6.60
N GLN A 64 9.07 -4.73 6.71
CA GLN A 64 9.70 -5.65 7.66
C GLN A 64 11.20 -5.74 7.44
N LEU A 65 11.65 -5.93 6.19
CA LEU A 65 13.07 -6.01 5.85
C LEU A 65 13.79 -4.69 6.16
N ALA A 66 13.21 -3.56 5.78
CA ALA A 66 13.79 -2.25 6.07
C ALA A 66 13.93 -2.03 7.58
N GLY A 67 12.92 -2.41 8.37
CA GLY A 67 12.97 -2.37 9.84
C GLY A 67 14.08 -3.25 10.42
N ARG A 68 14.24 -4.49 9.94
CA ARG A 68 15.33 -5.39 10.38
C ARG A 68 16.73 -4.85 10.05
N LEU A 69 16.85 -4.09 8.97
CA LEU A 69 18.11 -3.47 8.56
C LEU A 69 18.32 -2.07 9.17
N ASN A 70 17.40 -1.58 10.01
CA ASN A 70 17.40 -0.21 10.52
C ASN A 70 17.47 0.87 9.42
N ILE A 71 16.79 0.61 8.29
CA ILE A 71 16.72 1.53 7.15
C ILE A 71 15.39 2.29 7.21
N PRO A 72 15.40 3.63 7.34
CA PRO A 72 14.17 4.42 7.30
C PRO A 72 13.58 4.46 5.88
N LEU A 73 12.26 4.27 5.77
CA LEU A 73 11.53 4.35 4.50
C LEU A 73 10.86 5.71 4.25
N ASP A 74 10.84 6.62 5.22
CA ASP A 74 10.24 7.96 5.10
C ASP A 74 8.86 7.98 4.42
N LEU A 75 8.00 7.03 4.79
CA LEU A 75 6.64 6.93 4.26
C LEU A 75 5.77 8.06 4.80
N SER A 76 4.89 8.60 3.95
CA SER A 76 3.98 9.70 4.28
C SER A 76 2.59 9.48 3.68
N GLY A 77 1.58 10.18 4.20
CA GLY A 77 0.21 10.07 3.72
C GLY A 77 -0.58 8.91 4.35
N ALA A 78 -0.23 8.49 5.57
CA ALA A 78 -0.98 7.48 6.33
C ALA A 78 -2.45 7.90 6.56
N ASP A 79 -2.68 9.20 6.74
CA ASP A 79 -4.00 9.83 6.87
C ASP A 79 -4.90 9.61 5.64
N LEU A 80 -4.29 9.44 4.46
CA LEU A 80 -4.99 9.20 3.20
C LEU A 80 -5.37 7.73 3.00
N VAL A 81 -4.75 6.79 3.72
CA VAL A 81 -4.87 5.33 3.51
C VAL A 81 -5.84 4.73 4.51
N PHE A 82 -6.61 3.71 4.11
CA PHE A 82 -7.49 3.00 5.04
C PHE A 82 -6.75 2.53 6.30
N ASP A 83 -7.43 2.53 7.44
CA ASP A 83 -6.81 2.14 8.72
C ASP A 83 -6.77 0.62 8.90
N THR A 84 -7.61 -0.12 8.16
CA THR A 84 -7.70 -1.59 8.23
C THR A 84 -7.95 -2.19 6.85
N GLU A 85 -7.47 -3.43 6.67
CA GLU A 85 -7.76 -4.22 5.46
C GLU A 85 -9.26 -4.39 5.24
N THR A 86 -10.01 -4.65 6.31
CA THR A 86 -11.47 -4.80 6.25
C THR A 86 -12.14 -3.54 5.70
N ALA A 87 -11.75 -2.35 6.18
CA ALA A 87 -12.30 -1.09 5.66
C ALA A 87 -11.99 -0.90 4.17
N CYS A 88 -10.76 -1.25 3.76
CA CYS A 88 -10.36 -1.18 2.36
C CYS A 88 -11.17 -2.17 1.48
N ILE A 89 -11.30 -3.42 1.90
CA ILE A 89 -12.08 -4.44 1.20
C ILE A 89 -13.55 -4.02 1.08
N THR A 90 -14.16 -3.57 2.19
CA THR A 90 -15.56 -3.13 2.21
C THR A 90 -15.80 -1.95 1.28
N HIS A 91 -14.85 -1.00 1.19
CA HIS A 91 -14.94 0.12 0.24
C HIS A 91 -14.96 -0.35 -1.22
N HIS A 92 -14.24 -1.43 -1.53
CA HIS A 92 -14.16 -2.01 -2.87
C HIS A 92 -15.22 -3.08 -3.18
N ALA A 93 -16.09 -3.41 -2.23
CA ALA A 93 -16.94 -4.60 -2.33
C ALA A 93 -18.31 -4.43 -3.03
N ASN A 94 -18.58 -3.30 -3.69
CA ASN A 94 -19.88 -3.01 -4.33
C ASN A 94 -20.45 -4.21 -5.10
#